data_AF-A0A356KYA0-F1
#
_entry.id   AF-A0A356KYA0-F1
#
_cell.length_a   1.000
_cell.length_b   1.000
_cell.length_c   1.000
_cell.angle_alpha   90.00
_cell.angle_beta   90.00
_cell.angle_gamma   90.00
#
_symmetry.space_group_name_H-M   'P 1'
#
loop_
_entity.id
_entity.type
_entity.pdbx_description
1 polymer ?
#
loop_
_entity_poly.entity_id
_entity_poly.type
_entity_poly.pdbx_seq_one_letter_code
_entity_poly.pdbx_strand_id
1 'polypeptide(L)'
;MLSSFALSLLLQGSAAAAPEPKEGPKPAGTPAVRSLPVLKAERDGAVKVYDRGSIELKRLDQELKKLQAELLEARATVKAAESQPSGPLRTNAVQSARQAARRVSDKIARLRMQRDASSTQQELNRLRRIEAHSAYASR
;
A
#
# COMPACT_ATOMS: atom_id res chain seq x y z
N MET A 1 1.25 -1.07 -51.18
CA MET A 1 2.38 -1.64 -50.43
C MET A 1 1.94 -3.00 -49.90
N LEU A 2 2.47 -4.08 -50.48
CA LEU A 2 2.18 -5.47 -50.15
C LEU A 2 3.49 -6.13 -49.67
N SER A 3 3.53 -6.59 -48.42
CA SER A 3 4.50 -7.54 -47.83
C SER A 3 4.13 -7.71 -46.35
N SER A 4 4.18 -8.85 -45.67
CA SER A 4 4.54 -10.23 -46.01
C SER A 4 3.88 -11.13 -44.94
N PHE A 5 2.75 -11.76 -45.26
CA PHE A 5 2.10 -12.78 -44.40
C PHE A 5 2.46 -14.21 -44.88
N ALA A 6 3.71 -14.37 -45.34
CA ALA A 6 4.19 -15.59 -45.97
C ALA A 6 5.45 -16.10 -45.24
N LEU A 7 5.22 -16.81 -44.14
CA LEU A 7 6.18 -17.79 -43.62
C LEU A 7 5.42 -19.00 -43.06
N SER A 8 4.49 -19.51 -43.86
CA SER A 8 3.97 -20.86 -43.75
C SER A 8 4.52 -21.64 -44.94
N LEU A 9 5.01 -22.85 -44.67
CA LEU A 9 5.44 -23.87 -45.64
C LEU A 9 6.83 -23.67 -46.27
N LEU A 10 7.86 -24.00 -45.50
CA LEU A 10 9.05 -24.68 -46.02
C LEU A 10 9.48 -25.65 -44.91
N LEU A 11 9.07 -26.90 -45.03
CA LEU A 11 9.90 -27.97 -45.59
C LEU A 11 10.68 -28.65 -44.43
N GLN A 12 10.22 -29.81 -43.96
CA GLN A 12 10.58 -31.12 -44.52
C GLN A 12 12.04 -31.48 -44.22
N GLY A 13 12.20 -32.45 -43.33
CA GLY A 13 13.48 -33.09 -42.98
C GLY A 13 13.17 -34.20 -41.96
N SER A 14 12.42 -35.21 -42.40
CA SER A 14 12.96 -36.53 -42.79
C SER A 14 13.58 -37.31 -41.63
N ALA A 15 12.82 -38.33 -41.24
CA ALA A 15 13.19 -39.60 -40.66
C ALA A 15 14.68 -40.01 -40.77
N ALA A 16 15.23 -40.55 -39.68
CA ALA A 16 16.11 -41.71 -39.74
C ALA A 16 16.30 -42.36 -38.35
N ALA A 17 15.92 -43.65 -38.30
CA ALA A 17 16.57 -44.76 -37.60
C ALA A 17 16.59 -44.85 -36.05
N ALA A 18 15.85 -45.85 -35.56
CA ALA A 18 16.16 -46.61 -34.34
C ALA A 18 17.40 -47.51 -34.56
N PRO A 19 18.13 -47.89 -33.49
CA PRO A 19 17.88 -49.22 -32.91
C PRO A 19 18.04 -49.31 -31.37
N GLU A 20 17.26 -50.21 -30.74
CA GLU A 20 17.49 -50.78 -29.39
C GLU A 20 18.66 -51.81 -29.44
N PRO A 21 18.92 -52.71 -28.45
CA PRO A 21 18.64 -52.76 -26.99
C PRO A 21 19.89 -53.16 -26.15
N LYS A 22 19.87 -53.01 -24.81
CA LYS A 22 20.60 -53.90 -23.88
C LYS A 22 19.87 -54.04 -22.53
N GLU A 23 19.40 -55.25 -22.24
CA GLU A 23 18.89 -55.73 -20.94
C GLU A 23 20.02 -55.75 -19.89
N GLY A 24 19.81 -55.19 -18.69
CA GLY A 24 19.39 -55.89 -17.45
C GLY A 24 20.41 -55.60 -16.32
N PRO A 25 20.25 -56.00 -15.02
CA PRO A 25 19.07 -56.34 -14.21
C PRO A 25 18.89 -55.42 -12.96
N LYS A 26 17.71 -55.44 -12.31
CA LYS A 26 17.45 -54.80 -10.99
C LYS A 26 18.21 -55.55 -9.86
N PRO A 27 18.52 -54.87 -8.74
CA PRO A 27 17.72 -55.17 -7.56
C PRO A 27 17.31 -53.95 -6.72
N ALA A 28 16.22 -54.16 -5.98
CA ALA A 28 15.65 -53.27 -5.00
C ALA A 28 16.64 -52.90 -3.88
N GLY A 29 16.46 -51.72 -3.28
CA GLY A 29 16.94 -51.46 -1.92
C GLY A 29 17.53 -50.07 -1.70
N THR A 30 16.66 -49.08 -1.43
CA THR A 30 16.78 -47.99 -0.44
C THR A 30 15.97 -46.78 -0.93
N PRO A 31 14.83 -46.43 -0.30
CA PRO A 31 14.32 -45.09 -0.45
C PRO A 31 15.32 -44.15 0.22
N ALA A 32 16.11 -43.47 -0.61
CA ALA A 32 16.89 -42.32 -0.20
C ALA A 32 15.97 -41.41 0.63
N VAL A 33 16.40 -41.14 1.86
CA VAL A 33 15.81 -40.18 2.78
C VAL A 33 15.37 -38.98 1.96
N ARG A 34 14.05 -38.82 1.82
CA ARG A 34 13.46 -37.58 1.32
C ARG A 34 13.93 -36.53 2.30
N SER A 35 15.02 -35.85 1.97
CA SER A 35 15.33 -34.56 2.53
C SER A 35 14.07 -33.76 2.33
N LEU A 36 13.36 -33.52 3.44
CA LEU A 36 12.23 -32.61 3.48
C LEU A 36 12.71 -31.38 2.71
N PRO A 37 12.00 -30.93 1.67
CA PRO A 37 12.23 -29.58 1.20
C PRO A 37 11.85 -28.71 2.40
N VAL A 38 12.85 -28.33 3.19
CA VAL A 38 12.75 -27.25 4.16
C VAL A 38 12.35 -26.08 3.29
N LEU A 39 11.04 -25.82 3.32
CA LEU A 39 10.43 -24.74 2.61
C LEU A 39 11.24 -23.52 2.98
N LYS A 40 11.97 -22.98 2.00
CA LYS A 40 12.45 -21.59 1.98
C LYS A 40 11.24 -20.64 1.94
N ALA A 41 10.22 -20.89 2.75
CA ALA A 41 9.05 -20.04 2.95
C ALA A 41 9.31 -18.98 4.03
N GLU A 42 10.53 -18.91 4.58
CA GLU A 42 10.88 -17.96 5.64
C GLU A 42 11.45 -16.62 5.13
N ARG A 43 11.62 -16.40 3.82
CA ARG A 43 12.33 -15.18 3.34
C ARG A 43 11.54 -14.19 2.48
N ASP A 44 10.41 -14.57 1.87
CA ASP A 44 9.64 -13.65 1.01
C ASP A 44 8.18 -13.45 1.44
N GLY A 45 7.75 -14.10 2.53
CA GLY A 45 6.37 -14.09 3.01
C GLY A 45 6.04 -12.99 4.03
N ALA A 46 6.85 -11.93 4.14
CA ALA A 46 6.48 -10.74 4.92
C ALA A 46 5.40 -9.95 4.16
N VAL A 47 4.24 -10.59 3.96
CA VAL A 47 2.99 -9.88 3.70
C VAL A 47 2.84 -8.97 4.91
N LYS A 48 3.11 -7.67 4.72
CA LYS A 48 2.78 -6.65 5.69
C LYS A 48 1.26 -6.65 5.80
N VAL A 49 0.74 -7.51 6.67
CA VAL A 49 -0.64 -7.43 7.15
C VAL A 49 -0.67 -6.16 7.98
N TYR A 50 -0.84 -5.04 7.29
CA TYR A 50 -1.15 -3.78 7.93
C TYR A 50 -2.50 -4.00 8.59
N ASP A 51 -2.53 -3.92 9.93
CA ASP A 51 -3.80 -3.82 10.66
C ASP A 51 -4.63 -2.73 9.95
N ARG A 52 -5.90 -2.98 9.66
CA ARG A 52 -6.75 -2.02 8.92
C ARG A 52 -6.69 -0.61 9.54
N GLY A 53 -6.60 -0.51 10.87
CA GLY A 53 -6.39 0.75 11.59
C GLY A 53 -5.09 1.47 11.25
N SER A 54 -4.00 0.74 10.99
CA SER A 54 -2.72 1.34 10.59
C SER A 54 -2.75 1.95 9.18
N ILE A 55 -3.57 1.41 8.27
CA ILE A 55 -3.79 1.98 6.93
C ILE A 55 -4.61 3.26 7.06
N GLU A 56 -5.67 3.23 7.87
CA GLU A 56 -6.53 4.38 8.11
C GLU A 56 -5.77 5.57 8.74
N LEU A 57 -4.96 5.31 9.77
CA LEU A 57 -4.11 6.35 10.37
C LEU A 57 -3.15 6.98 9.37
N LYS A 58 -2.49 6.16 8.54
CA LYS A 58 -1.61 6.69 7.48
C LYS A 58 -2.36 7.56 6.48
N ARG A 59 -3.60 7.19 6.13
CA ARG A 59 -4.45 7.99 5.24
C ARG A 59 -4.83 9.32 5.88
N LEU A 60 -5.22 9.31 7.15
CA LEU A 60 -5.52 10.53 7.91
C LEU A 60 -4.29 11.45 8.03
N ASP A 61 -3.11 10.88 8.29
CA ASP A 61 -1.85 11.64 8.35
C ASP A 61 -1.50 12.28 7.00
N GLN A 62 -1.73 11.57 5.88
CA GLN A 62 -1.54 12.13 4.54
C GLN A 62 -2.51 13.26 4.24
N GLU A 63 -3.80 13.11 4.59
CA GLU A 63 -4.79 14.17 4.41
C GLU A 63 -4.47 15.39 5.27
N LEU A 64 -4.05 15.19 6.53
CA LEU A 64 -3.60 16.27 7.40
C LEU A 64 -2.40 17.04 6.82
N LYS A 65 -1.43 16.34 6.23
CA LYS A 65 -0.29 16.99 5.56
C LYS A 65 -0.74 17.84 4.37
N LYS A 66 -1.67 17.34 3.55
CA LYS A 66 -2.22 18.10 2.42
C LYS A 66 -2.94 19.36 2.90
N LEU A 67 -3.82 19.22 3.89
CA LEU A 67 -4.55 20.37 4.44
C LEU A 67 -3.64 21.38 5.14
N GLN A 68 -2.54 20.94 5.76
CA GLN A 68 -1.55 21.86 6.32
C GLN A 68 -0.88 22.70 5.23
N ALA A 69 -0.57 22.11 4.08
CA ALA A 69 -0.08 22.85 2.92
C ALA A 69 -1.14 23.84 2.41
N GLU A 70 -2.39 23.40 2.24
CA GLU A 70 -3.51 24.27 1.85
C GLU A 70 -3.73 25.42 2.85
N LEU A 71 -3.54 25.19 4.16
CA LEU A 71 -3.64 26.24 5.17
C LEU A 71 -2.54 27.28 5.03
N LEU A 72 -1.32 26.87 4.69
CA LEU A 72 -0.21 27.80 4.44
C LEU A 72 -0.50 28.67 3.22
N GLU A 73 -1.03 28.08 2.14
CA GLU A 73 -1.47 28.81 0.95
C GLU A 73 -2.61 29.78 1.29
N ALA A 74 -3.63 29.33 2.03
CA ALA A 74 -4.74 30.18 2.47
C ALA A 74 -4.27 31.34 3.38
N ARG A 75 -3.23 31.14 4.19
CA ARG A 75 -2.62 32.22 4.97
C ARG A 75 -1.85 33.20 4.09
N ALA A 76 -1.17 32.71 3.06
CA ALA A 76 -0.49 33.55 2.08
C ALA A 76 -1.50 34.42 1.31
N THR A 77 -2.66 33.88 0.92
CA THR A 77 -3.72 34.67 0.26
C THR A 77 -4.33 35.71 1.18
N VAL A 78 -4.52 35.41 2.48
CA VAL A 78 -4.91 36.42 3.49
C VAL A 78 -3.89 37.56 3.54
N LYS A 79 -2.60 37.23 3.64
CA LYS A 79 -1.53 38.23 3.69
C LYS A 79 -1.49 39.08 2.41
N ALA A 80 -1.69 38.46 1.24
CA ALA A 80 -1.77 39.16 -0.03
C ALA A 80 -2.97 40.13 -0.08
N ALA A 81 -4.15 39.69 0.35
CA ALA A 81 -5.33 40.55 0.45
C ALA A 81 -5.11 41.69 1.45
N GLU A 82 -4.41 41.46 2.55
CA GLU A 82 -4.07 42.49 3.54
C GLU A 82 -3.08 43.54 2.99
N SER A 83 -2.24 43.17 2.01
CA SER A 83 -1.27 44.08 1.38
C SER A 83 -1.87 45.03 0.33
N GLN A 84 -3.12 44.80 -0.09
CA GLN A 84 -3.81 45.66 -1.05
C GLN A 84 -4.11 47.06 -0.46
N PRO A 85 -4.22 48.11 -1.30
CA PRO A 85 -4.57 49.45 -0.85
C PRO A 85 -5.89 49.47 -0.08
N SER A 86 -5.97 50.31 0.96
CA SER A 86 -7.13 50.41 1.83
C SER A 86 -8.37 50.84 1.05
N GLY A 87 -9.44 50.05 1.14
CA GLY A 87 -10.74 50.35 0.55
C GLY A 87 -11.76 49.24 0.79
N PRO A 88 -13.04 49.44 0.40
CA PRO A 88 -14.11 48.46 0.64
C PRO A 88 -13.83 47.09 -0.01
N LEU A 89 -13.25 47.10 -1.21
CA LEU A 89 -12.88 45.87 -1.94
C LEU A 89 -11.83 45.05 -1.19
N ARG A 90 -10.83 45.70 -0.57
CA ARG A 90 -9.85 45.04 0.29
C ARG A 90 -10.51 44.38 1.49
N THR A 91 -11.44 45.07 2.16
CA THR A 91 -12.10 44.50 3.35
C THR A 91 -12.87 43.22 3.01
N ASN A 92 -13.59 43.21 1.88
CA ASN A 92 -14.30 42.02 1.40
C ASN A 92 -13.32 40.90 1.01
N ALA A 93 -12.23 41.22 0.31
CA ALA A 93 -11.21 40.25 -0.07
C ALA A 93 -10.53 39.60 1.15
N VAL A 94 -10.15 40.41 2.15
CA VAL A 94 -9.54 39.93 3.40
C VAL A 94 -10.53 39.08 4.19
N GLN A 95 -11.79 39.50 4.31
CA GLN A 95 -12.82 38.71 5.00
C GLN A 95 -13.04 37.36 4.32
N SER A 96 -13.16 37.34 2.99
CA SER A 96 -13.29 36.11 2.20
C SER A 96 -12.09 35.17 2.39
N ALA A 97 -10.87 35.70 2.25
CA ALA A 97 -9.64 34.93 2.45
C ALA A 97 -9.54 34.37 3.88
N ARG A 98 -9.90 35.16 4.90
CA ARG A 98 -9.92 34.70 6.30
C ARG A 98 -10.96 33.62 6.54
N GLN A 99 -12.15 33.73 5.92
CA GLN A 99 -13.16 32.68 6.01
C GLN A 99 -12.67 31.38 5.36
N ALA A 100 -12.02 31.44 4.21
CA ALA A 100 -11.41 30.27 3.57
C ALA A 100 -10.36 29.61 4.47
N ALA A 101 -9.43 30.39 5.02
CA ALA A 101 -8.41 29.88 5.95
C ALA A 101 -9.01 29.25 7.22
N ARG A 102 -10.09 29.83 7.75
CA ARG A 102 -10.83 29.26 8.90
C ARG A 102 -11.43 27.90 8.56
N ARG A 103 -12.10 27.76 7.40
CA ARG A 103 -12.68 26.47 6.96
C ARG A 103 -11.64 25.36 6.87
N VAL A 104 -10.45 25.67 6.33
CA VAL A 104 -9.33 24.73 6.26
C VAL A 104 -8.85 24.36 7.66
N SER A 105 -8.69 25.35 8.55
CA SER A 105 -8.31 25.13 9.95
C SER A 105 -9.30 24.23 10.69
N ASP A 106 -10.60 24.45 10.51
CA ASP A 106 -11.65 23.64 11.13
C ASP A 106 -11.66 22.19 10.60
N LYS A 107 -11.34 22.01 9.30
CA LYS A 107 -11.17 20.68 8.72
C LYS A 107 -9.95 19.96 9.32
N ILE A 108 -8.83 20.66 9.51
CA ILE A 108 -7.64 20.11 10.17
C ILE A 108 -7.96 19.69 11.61
N ALA A 109 -8.65 20.55 12.37
CA ALA A 109 -9.02 20.24 13.75
C ALA A 109 -9.87 18.96 13.84
N ARG A 110 -10.89 18.83 12.98
CA ARG A 110 -11.74 17.63 12.91
C ARG A 110 -10.96 16.37 12.55
N LEU A 111 -10.06 16.44 11.57
CA LEU A 111 -9.25 15.28 11.17
C LEU A 111 -8.22 14.89 12.24
N ARG A 112 -7.67 15.85 13.00
CA ARG A 112 -6.81 15.54 14.15
C ARG A 112 -7.58 14.75 15.21
N MET A 113 -8.78 15.21 15.56
CA MET A 113 -9.64 14.49 16.50
C MET A 113 -9.97 13.07 16.01
N GLN A 114 -10.29 12.92 14.72
CA GLN A 114 -10.54 11.60 14.13
C GLN A 114 -9.31 10.69 14.20
N ARG A 115 -8.13 11.23 13.89
CA ARG A 115 -6.86 10.49 13.95
C ARG A 115 -6.56 10.00 15.37
N ASP A 116 -6.77 10.85 16.37
CA ASP A 116 -6.54 10.48 17.77
C ASP A 116 -7.56 9.44 18.27
N ALA A 117 -8.83 9.55 17.83
CA ALA A 117 -9.84 8.53 18.08
C ALA A 117 -9.49 7.17 17.43
N SER A 118 -9.05 7.16 16.16
CA SER A 118 -8.64 5.92 15.50
C SER A 118 -7.38 5.32 16.15
N SER A 119 -6.45 6.15 16.65
CA SER A 119 -5.24 5.69 17.34
C SER A 119 -5.56 5.05 18.68
N THR A 120 -6.43 5.67 19.48
CA THR A 120 -6.87 5.11 20.77
C THR A 120 -7.63 3.80 20.57
N GLN A 121 -8.50 3.72 19.57
CA GLN A 121 -9.21 2.48 19.23
C GLN A 121 -8.24 1.36 18.80
N GLN A 122 -7.20 1.69 18.02
CA GLN A 122 -6.18 0.71 17.63
C GLN A 122 -5.43 0.15 18.83
N GLU A 123 -5.03 1.02 19.77
CA GLU A 123 -4.32 0.58 20.98
C GLU A 123 -5.21 -0.28 21.88
N LEU A 124 -6.50 0.09 22.05
CA LEU A 124 -7.46 -0.74 22.78
C LEU A 124 -7.62 -2.13 22.16
N ASN A 125 -7.71 -2.20 20.82
CA ASN A 125 -7.79 -3.48 20.12
C ASN A 125 -6.51 -4.31 20.30
N ARG A 126 -5.34 -3.67 20.31
CA ARG A 126 -4.06 -4.33 20.57
C ARG A 126 -4.02 -4.93 21.97
N LEU A 127 -4.40 -4.17 22.99
CA LEU A 127 -4.44 -4.63 24.38
C LEU A 127 -5.40 -5.81 24.55
N ARG A 128 -6.60 -5.75 23.97
CA ARG A 128 -7.57 -6.87 23.98
C ARG A 128 -7.01 -8.14 23.35
N ARG A 129 -6.24 -8.03 22.26
CA ARG A 129 -5.57 -9.19 21.65
C ARG A 129 -4.53 -9.79 22.60
N ILE A 130 -3.72 -8.95 23.24
CA ILE A 130 -2.70 -9.40 24.22
C ILE A 130 -3.39 -10.13 25.39
N GLU A 131 -4.45 -9.55 25.96
CA GLU A 131 -5.23 -10.16 27.02
C GLU A 131 -5.80 -11.52 26.60
N ALA A 132 -6.42 -11.61 25.42
CA ALA A 132 -6.96 -12.87 24.88
C ALA A 132 -5.88 -13.94 24.70
N HIS A 133 -4.70 -13.56 24.18
CA HIS A 133 -3.57 -14.48 24.04
C HIS A 133 -3.03 -14.95 25.40
N SER A 134 -2.92 -14.06 26.38
CA SER A 134 -2.48 -14.41 27.73
C SER A 134 -3.46 -15.31 28.48
N ALA A 135 -4.77 -15.11 28.27
CA ALA A 135 -5.82 -15.96 28.84
C ALA A 135 -5.86 -17.36 28.23
N TYR A 136 -5.45 -17.50 26.97
CA TYR A 136 -5.30 -18.81 26.33
C TYR A 136 -4.01 -19.52 26.77
N ALA A 137 -2.89 -18.78 26.91
CA ALA A 137 -1.59 -19.34 27.31
C ALA A 137 -1.54 -19.80 28.78
N SER A 138 -2.49 -19.36 29.61
CA SER A 138 -2.61 -19.74 31.02
C SER A 138 -3.55 -20.92 31.27
N ARG A 139 -4.10 -21.52 30.19
CA ARG A 139 -4.86 -22.79 30.22
C ARG A 139 -4.01 -23.92 29.67
#